data_AF-X1BTG3-F1
#
_entry.id   AF-X1BTG3-F1
#
_cell.length_a   1.000
_cell.length_b   1.000
_cell.length_c   1.000
_cell.angle_alpha   90.00
_cell.angle_beta   90.00
_cell.angle_gamma   90.00
#
_symmetry.space_group_name_H-M   'P 1'
#
loop_
_entity.id
_entity.type
_entity.pdbx_description
1 polymer ?
#
loop_
_entity_poly.entity_id
_entity_poly.type
_entity_poly.pdbx_seq_one_letter_code
_entity_poly.pdbx_strand_id
1 'polypeptide(L)' 'EAVEEEGLLVNTETRTKEVLPADTVVLATGAVVNQELYRELSGRVSEIYLVGDCVEPRCIFEAIAEGFDAGRAI' A
#
# COMPACT_ATOMS: atom_id res chain seq x y z
N GLU A 1 -1.97 17.20 -9.13
CA GLU A 1 -1.09 16.77 -10.22
C GLU A 1 -1.92 15.98 -11.23
N ALA A 2 -1.49 15.89 -12.48
CA ALA A 2 -2.19 15.16 -13.54
C ALA A 2 -1.16 14.51 -14.47
N VAL A 3 -1.48 13.32 -14.99
CA VAL A 3 -0.69 12.66 -16.04
C VAL A 3 -1.26 13.12 -17.39
N GLU A 4 -0.41 13.73 -18.21
CA GLU A 4 -0.72 14.26 -19.54
C GLU A 4 0.00 13.44 -20.62
N GLU A 5 -0.28 13.69 -21.90
CA GLU A 5 0.32 12.95 -23.01
C GLU A 5 1.84 13.14 -23.08
N GLU A 6 2.32 14.35 -22.77
CA GLU A 6 3.74 14.70 -22.84
C GLU A 6 4.52 14.47 -21.53
N GLY A 7 3.84 14.14 -20.42
CA GLY A 7 4.50 13.92 -19.13
C GLY A 7 3.62 14.18 -17.90
N LEU A 8 4.25 14.60 -16.79
CA LEU A 8 3.58 14.85 -15.50
C LEU A 8 3.41 16.35 -15.24
N LEU A 9 2.18 16.81 -15.08
CA LEU A 9 1.88 18.17 -14.62
C LEU A 9 2.06 18.27 -13.10
N VAL A 10 3.09 19.00 -12.67
CA VAL A 10 3.42 19.24 -11.26
C VAL A 10 3.14 20.68 -10.84
N ASN A 11 2.94 20.87 -9.54
CA ASN A 11 2.86 22.20 -8.93
C ASN A 11 4.12 22.41 -8.08
N THR A 12 4.94 23.37 -8.45
CA THR A 12 6.20 23.65 -7.77
C THR A 12 5.97 24.34 -6.43
N GLU A 13 7.01 24.44 -5.61
CA GLU A 13 6.98 25.21 -4.36
C GLU A 13 6.63 26.70 -4.59
N THR A 14 6.97 27.24 -5.76
CA THR A 14 6.64 28.61 -6.18
C THR A 14 5.20 28.77 -6.68
N ARG A 15 4.37 27.72 -6.57
CA ARG A 15 2.99 27.65 -7.06
C ARG A 15 2.84 27.81 -8.56
N THR A 16 3.88 27.50 -9.33
CA THR A 16 3.81 27.47 -10.78
C THR A 16 3.50 26.06 -11.25
N LYS A 17 2.69 25.94 -12.30
CA LYS A 17 2.44 24.67 -12.97
C LYS A 17 3.47 24.46 -14.06
N GLU A 18 4.10 23.29 -14.08
CA GLU A 18 5.04 22.89 -15.12
C GLU A 18 4.82 21.42 -15.50
N VAL A 19 5.13 21.09 -16.75
CA VAL A 19 5.10 19.70 -17.24
C VAL A 19 6.52 19.15 -17.17
N LEU A 20 6.71 18.04 -16.46
CA LEU A 20 7.93 17.26 -16.47
C LEU A 20 7.83 16.22 -17.59
N PRO A 21 8.62 16.33 -18.68
CA PRO A 21 8.54 15.39 -19.79
C PRO A 21 8.96 13.98 -19.36
N ALA A 22 8.15 12.97 -19.66
CA ALA A 22 8.46 11.58 -19.36
C ALA A 22 7.70 10.62 -20.28
N ASP A 23 8.37 9.57 -20.76
CA ASP A 23 7.72 8.48 -21.52
C ASP A 23 6.89 7.56 -20.61
N THR A 24 7.18 7.55 -19.30
CA THR A 24 6.49 6.68 -18.33
C THR A 24 6.48 7.34 -16.96
N VAL A 25 5.29 7.34 -16.33
CA VAL A 25 5.08 7.81 -14.95
C VAL A 25 4.73 6.61 -14.07
N VAL A 26 5.55 6.34 -13.05
CA VAL A 26 5.32 5.25 -12.09
C VAL A 26 4.64 5.81 -10.84
N LEU A 27 3.42 5.35 -10.55
CA LEU A 27 2.68 5.72 -9.34
C LEU A 27 3.16 4.90 -8.15
N ALA A 28 4.10 5.45 -7.37
CA ALA A 28 4.61 4.84 -6.14
C ALA A 28 4.08 5.57 -4.89
N THR A 29 2.77 5.84 -4.83
CA THR A 29 2.12 6.68 -3.81
C THR A 29 1.78 5.95 -2.51
N GLY A 30 2.41 4.80 -2.26
CA GLY A 30 2.12 3.91 -1.13
C GLY A 30 1.14 2.78 -1.46
N ALA A 31 0.93 1.90 -0.49
CA ALA A 31 0.06 0.74 -0.59
C ALA A 31 -1.23 0.94 0.22
N VAL A 32 -2.25 0.15 -0.10
CA VAL A 32 -3.51 0.06 0.64
C VAL A 32 -3.70 -1.33 1.20
N VAL A 33 -4.37 -1.43 2.35
CA VAL A 33 -4.71 -2.69 2.98
C VAL A 33 -5.51 -3.59 2.03
N ASN A 34 -5.09 -4.86 1.89
CA ASN A 34 -5.88 -5.90 1.22
C ASN A 34 -6.34 -6.96 2.22
N GLN A 35 -7.64 -6.98 2.52
CA GLN A 35 -8.30 -7.95 3.40
C GLN A 35 -9.43 -8.71 2.69
N GLU A 36 -9.38 -8.84 1.36
CA GLU A 36 -10.42 -9.55 0.60
C GLU A 36 -10.57 -11.00 1.05
N LEU A 37 -9.47 -11.75 1.08
CA LEU A 37 -9.47 -13.15 1.51
C LEU A 37 -9.97 -13.34 2.95
N TYR A 38 -9.60 -12.42 3.86
CA TYR A 38 -10.09 -12.45 5.23
C TYR A 38 -11.62 -12.35 5.29
N ARG A 39 -12.21 -11.43 4.51
CA ARG A 39 -13.68 -11.28 4.44
C ARG A 39 -14.35 -12.53 3.87
N GLU A 40 -13.75 -13.16 2.86
CA GLU A 40 -14.28 -14.39 2.24
C GLU A 40 -14.23 -15.62 3.17
N LEU A 41 -13.26 -15.66 4.07
CA LEU A 41 -13.06 -16.77 5.01
C LEU A 41 -13.73 -16.55 6.38
N SER A 42 -14.09 -15.30 6.70
CA SER A 42 -14.70 -14.95 7.98
C SER A 42 -15.95 -15.80 8.28
N GLY A 43 -15.95 -16.45 9.44
CA GLY A 43 -17.02 -17.36 9.87
C GLY A 43 -16.99 -18.77 9.24
N ARG A 44 -16.00 -19.09 8.39
CA ARG A 44 -15.89 -20.42 7.73
C ARG A 44 -14.86 -21.35 8.37
N VAL A 45 -14.00 -20.83 9.24
CA VAL A 45 -12.99 -21.60 9.99
C VAL A 45 -12.99 -21.18 11.44
N SER A 46 -12.40 -22.00 12.32
CA SER A 46 -12.37 -21.74 13.77
C SER A 46 -11.54 -20.51 14.13
N GLU A 47 -10.44 -20.26 13.43
CA GLU A 47 -9.50 -19.17 13.73
C GLU A 47 -8.91 -18.59 12.43
N ILE A 48 -8.78 -17.26 12.37
CA ILE A 48 -8.12 -16.51 11.29
C ILE A 48 -7.38 -15.34 11.93
N TYR A 49 -6.13 -15.13 11.53
CA TYR A 49 -5.29 -14.04 11.99
C TYR A 49 -4.83 -13.18 10.80
N LEU A 50 -4.86 -11.86 10.97
CA LEU A 50 -4.28 -10.91 10.04
C LEU A 50 -2.89 -10.50 10.57
N VAL A 51 -1.87 -10.49 9.71
CA VAL A 51 -0.51 -10.06 10.06
C VAL A 51 0.13 -9.29 8.89
N GLY A 52 1.01 -8.34 9.20
CA GLY A 52 1.74 -7.56 8.19
C GLY A 52 0.86 -6.57 7.44
N ASP A 53 1.16 -6.31 6.17
CA ASP A 53 0.57 -5.19 5.42
C ASP A 53 -0.95 -5.31 5.19
N CYS A 54 -1.51 -6.52 5.33
CA CYS A 54 -2.96 -6.71 5.32
C CYS A 54 -3.65 -6.21 6.59
N VAL A 55 -2.91 -5.90 7.65
CA VAL A 55 -3.39 -5.15 8.83
C VAL A 55 -3.21 -3.66 8.57
N GLU A 56 -1.97 -3.26 8.26
CA GLU A 56 -1.58 -1.89 8.00
C GLU A 56 -0.27 -1.88 7.18
N PRO A 57 -0.20 -1.24 6.00
CA PRO A 57 0.99 -1.21 5.18
C PRO A 57 2.11 -0.44 5.89
N ARG A 58 3.17 -1.15 6.26
CA ARG A 58 4.32 -0.60 7.01
C ARG A 58 5.62 -1.15 6.42
N CYS A 59 6.69 -1.16 7.21
CA CYS A 59 7.96 -1.71 6.80
C CYS A 59 8.01 -3.23 7.08
N ILE A 60 9.05 -3.86 6.54
CA ILE A 60 9.29 -5.29 6.69
C ILE A 60 9.43 -5.72 8.17
N PHE A 61 9.88 -4.82 9.05
CA PHE A 61 10.10 -5.13 10.45
C PHE A 61 8.79 -5.45 11.16
N GLU A 62 7.73 -4.66 10.91
CA GLU A 62 6.41 -4.88 11.50
C GLU A 62 5.76 -6.16 10.99
N ALA A 63 5.91 -6.46 9.70
CA ALA A 63 5.39 -7.70 9.12
C ALA A 63 6.03 -8.96 9.75
N ILE A 64 7.34 -8.93 9.98
CA ILE A 64 8.06 -10.00 10.70
C ILE A 64 7.62 -10.05 12.16
N ALA A 65 7.58 -8.88 12.81
CA ALA A 65 7.01 -8.61 14.13
C ALA A 65 5.75 -9.41 14.42
N GLU A 66 4.73 -9.07 13.66
CA GLU A 66 3.36 -9.56 13.82
C GLU A 66 3.22 -11.03 13.45
N GLY A 67 3.93 -11.48 12.40
CA GLY A 67 3.96 -12.90 12.06
C GLY A 67 4.55 -13.75 13.18
N PHE A 68 5.63 -13.28 13.83
CA PHE A 68 6.26 -13.96 14.95
C PHE A 68 5.34 -13.99 16.18
N ASP A 69 4.73 -12.86 16.55
CA ASP A 69 3.84 -12.78 17.70
C ASP A 69 2.58 -13.63 17.52
N ALA A 70 1.97 -13.60 16.33
CA ALA A 70 0.82 -14.46 16.00
C ALA A 70 1.20 -15.95 16.08
N GLY A 71 2.34 -16.33 15.49
CA GLY A 71 2.82 -17.71 15.53
C GLY A 71 3.17 -18.21 16.94
N ARG A 72 3.57 -17.31 17.86
CA ARG A 72 3.83 -17.65 19.27
C ARG A 72 2.58 -17.74 20.14
N ALA A 73 1.47 -17.15 19.69
CA ALA A 73 0.21 -17.12 20.42
C ALA A 73 -0.68 -18.35 20.13
N ILE A 74 -0.26 -19.21 19.21
CA ILE A 74 -0.92 -20.47 18.79
C ILE A 74 -0.13 -21.65 19.37
#